data_AF-A0A3C0X3G1-F1
#
_entry.id   AF-A0A3C0X3G1-F1
#
_cell.length_a   1.000
_cell.length_b   1.000
_cell.length_c   1.000
_cell.angle_alpha   90.00
_cell.angle_beta   90.00
_cell.angle_gamma   90.00
#
_symmetry.space_group_name_H-M   'P 1'
#
loop_
_entity.id
_entity.type
_entity.pdbx_description
1 polymer ?
#
loop_
_entity_poly.entity_id
_entity_poly.type
_entity_poly.pdbx_seq_one_letter_code
_entity_poly.pdbx_strand_id
1 'polypeptide(L)'
;FVCPTCQCYDIKDFNTGHGVKRFRCWDSCMYSEFTKMSAGQPRLTQLERFRQRFMHKLVYFPTNNDGMFSCVGCGRCLAKCPIQMNIVKVMKKLGGNANG
;
A
#
# COMPACT_ATOMS: atom_id res chain seq x y z
N PHE A 1 6.56 -1.96 -4.00
CA PHE A 1 7.29 -0.68 -4.04
C PHE A 1 7.18 0.09 -5.38
N VAL A 2 6.50 -0.42 -6.42
CA VAL A 2 6.53 0.22 -7.76
C VAL A 2 5.67 1.50 -7.90
N CYS A 3 4.75 1.74 -6.96
CA CYS A 3 3.88 2.91 -7.02
C CYS A 3 4.60 4.11 -6.34
N PRO A 4 4.78 5.24 -7.04
CA PRO A 4 5.56 6.37 -6.52
C PRO A 4 4.87 7.07 -5.34
N THR A 5 3.55 6.94 -5.20
CA THR A 5 2.78 7.51 -4.10
C THR A 5 2.60 6.54 -2.93
N CYS A 6 3.32 5.41 -2.93
CA CYS A 6 3.30 4.45 -1.83
C CYS A 6 4.24 4.91 -0.72
N GLN A 7 3.77 4.92 0.52
CA GLN A 7 4.52 5.39 1.68
C GLN A 7 4.89 4.24 2.65
N CYS A 8 4.74 2.99 2.23
CA CYS A 8 5.07 1.83 3.05
C CYS A 8 6.60 1.67 3.16
N TYR A 9 7.11 1.67 4.37
CA TYR A 9 8.50 1.40 4.70
C TYR A 9 8.59 0.61 6.01
N ASP A 10 9.71 -0.08 6.18
CA ASP A 10 10.13 -0.73 7.41
C ASP A 10 11.32 0.02 8.01
N ILE A 11 11.55 -0.15 9.31
CA ILE A 11 12.68 0.43 10.03
C ILE A 11 13.60 -0.71 10.46
N LYS A 12 14.83 -0.70 9.95
CA LYS A 12 15.83 -1.72 10.26
C LYS A 12 17.01 -1.11 11.00
N ASP A 13 17.39 -1.78 12.09
CA ASP A 13 18.55 -1.46 12.90
C ASP A 13 19.71 -2.38 12.53
N PHE A 14 20.86 -1.78 12.21
CA PHE A 14 22.08 -2.49 11.85
C PHE A 14 23.16 -2.16 12.88
N ASN A 15 23.68 -3.20 13.54
CA ASN A 15 24.83 -3.05 14.41
C ASN A 15 26.10 -2.93 13.56
N THR A 16 26.82 -1.83 13.72
CA THR A 16 28.03 -1.52 12.94
C THR A 16 29.33 -1.84 13.68
N GLY A 17 29.26 -2.44 14.87
CA GLY A 17 30.41 -2.63 15.77
C GLY A 17 30.77 -1.38 16.58
N HIS A 18 30.34 -0.20 16.14
CA HIS A 18 30.52 1.09 16.83
C HIS A 18 29.18 1.74 17.24
N GLY A 19 28.13 0.92 17.38
CA GLY A 19 26.78 1.36 17.68
C GLY A 19 25.76 0.92 16.62
N VAL A 20 24.51 1.31 16.83
CA VAL A 20 23.37 0.92 16.00
C VAL A 20 23.03 2.05 15.04
N LYS A 21 22.96 1.74 13.73
CA LYS A 21 22.43 2.64 12.70
C LYS A 21 21.05 2.19 12.27
N ARG A 22 20.12 3.14 12.21
CA ARG A 22 18.72 2.92 11.84
C ARG A 22 18.47 3.41 10.42
N PHE A 23 17.86 2.57 9.58
CA PHE A 23 17.53 2.90 8.20
C PHE A 23 16.04 2.71 7.93
N ARG A 24 15.49 3.57 7.08
CA ARG A 24 14.19 3.34 6.46
C ARG A 24 14.40 2.52 5.19
N CYS A 25 13.78 1.35 5.13
CA CYS A 25 13.84 0.45 4.00
C CYS A 25 12.46 0.40 3.33
N TRP A 26 12.42 0.44 2.00
CA TRP A 26 11.16 0.30 1.28
C TRP A 26 10.48 -1.03 1.61
N ASP A 27 9.19 -0.96 1.91
CA ASP A 27 8.39 -2.14 2.20
C ASP A 27 6.98 -2.02 1.58
N SER A 28 6.11 -2.99 1.85
CA SER A 28 4.80 -3.09 1.22
C SER A 28 3.77 -3.64 2.19
N CYS A 29 2.67 -2.90 2.38
CA CYS A 29 1.49 -3.35 3.13
C CYS A 29 0.79 -4.62 2.59
N MET A 30 1.25 -5.13 1.44
CA MET A 30 0.82 -6.41 0.88
C MET A 30 1.51 -7.62 1.51
N TYR A 31 2.66 -7.44 2.16
CA TYR A 31 3.37 -8.54 2.80
C TYR A 31 2.73 -8.90 4.14
N SER A 32 2.79 -10.18 4.50
CA SER A 32 2.26 -10.67 5.78
C SER A 32 2.98 -10.01 6.96
N GLU A 33 4.29 -9.85 6.88
CA GLU A 33 5.05 -9.35 8.03
C GLU A 33 4.86 -7.84 8.28
N PHE A 34 4.41 -7.07 7.28
CA PHE A 34 4.33 -5.60 7.37
C PHE A 34 3.45 -5.09 8.53
N THR A 35 2.39 -5.82 8.88
CA THR A 35 1.50 -5.44 9.99
C THR A 35 1.58 -6.35 11.19
N LYS A 36 2.54 -7.27 11.20
CA LYS A 36 2.70 -8.21 12.30
C LYS A 36 3.22 -7.45 13.51
N MET A 37 2.46 -7.49 14.59
CA MET A 37 2.77 -6.85 15.86
C MET A 37 2.73 -7.88 16.99
N SER A 38 3.21 -7.51 18.17
CA SER A 38 3.17 -8.38 19.36
C SER A 38 1.75 -8.86 19.69
N ALA A 39 0.74 -8.03 19.43
CA ALA A 39 -0.67 -8.35 19.59
C ALA A 39 -1.26 -9.23 18.45
N GLY A 40 -0.44 -9.69 17.50
CA GLY A 40 -0.84 -10.55 16.40
C GLY A 40 -0.84 -9.84 15.03
N GLN A 41 -1.62 -10.37 14.10
CA GLN A 41 -1.69 -9.89 12.72
C GLN A 41 -3.11 -9.41 12.40
N PRO A 42 -3.35 -8.10 12.22
CA PRO A 42 -4.70 -7.57 11.97
C PRO A 42 -5.24 -7.88 10.56
N ARG A 43 -4.39 -8.36 9.64
CA ARG A 43 -4.79 -8.74 8.27
C ARG A 43 -4.23 -10.11 7.95
N LEU A 44 -5.02 -11.15 8.20
CA LEU A 44 -4.60 -12.54 8.05
C LEU A 44 -4.53 -12.93 6.57
N THR A 45 -5.47 -12.46 5.78
CA THR A 45 -5.64 -12.90 4.38
C THR A 45 -4.97 -11.95 3.39
N GLN A 46 -4.62 -12.49 2.21
CA GLN A 46 -4.15 -11.68 1.08
C GLN A 46 -5.22 -10.67 0.62
N LEU A 47 -6.51 -11.02 0.74
CA LEU A 47 -7.63 -10.18 0.34
C LEU A 47 -7.70 -8.91 1.19
N GLU A 48 -7.53 -9.02 2.51
CA GLU A 48 -7.53 -7.86 3.41
C GLU A 48 -6.37 -6.92 3.13
N ARG A 49 -5.18 -7.48 2.86
CA ARG A 49 -3.99 -6.70 2.50
C ARG A 49 -4.15 -6.01 1.14
N PHE A 50 -4.71 -6.73 0.16
CA PHE A 50 -5.10 -6.18 -1.14
C PHE A 50 -6.06 -5.01 -0.99
N ARG A 51 -7.13 -5.21 -0.23
CA ARG A 51 -8.13 -4.16 0.06
C ARG A 51 -7.44 -2.94 0.67
N GLN A 52 -6.60 -3.13 1.69
CA GLN A 52 -5.89 -2.03 2.35
C GLN A 52 -5.08 -1.18 1.38
N ARG A 53 -4.31 -1.82 0.48
CA ARG A 53 -3.44 -1.12 -0.48
C ARG A 53 -4.22 -0.14 -1.35
N PHE A 54 -5.41 -0.51 -1.81
CA PHE A 54 -6.23 0.35 -2.67
C PHE A 54 -7.06 1.33 -1.86
N MET A 55 -7.59 0.93 -0.70
CA MET A 55 -8.32 1.84 0.19
C MET A 55 -7.46 3.00 0.66
N HIS A 56 -6.18 2.77 0.99
CA HIS A 56 -5.24 3.85 1.29
C HIS A 56 -5.17 4.90 0.19
N LYS A 57 -5.29 4.49 -1.08
CA LYS A 57 -5.08 5.40 -2.22
C LYS A 57 -6.36 6.07 -2.70
N LEU A 58 -7.47 5.35 -2.59
CA LEU A 58 -8.74 5.70 -3.22
C LEU A 58 -9.80 6.17 -2.22
N VAL A 59 -9.61 5.91 -0.92
CA VAL A 59 -10.58 6.27 0.12
C VAL A 59 -9.89 7.05 1.22
N TYR A 60 -8.98 6.43 1.96
CA TYR A 60 -8.42 7.03 3.17
C TYR A 60 -7.61 8.28 2.88
N PHE A 61 -6.71 8.26 1.88
CA PHE A 61 -5.96 9.46 1.53
C PHE A 61 -6.88 10.62 1.09
N PRO A 62 -7.84 10.44 0.14
CA PRO A 62 -8.84 11.48 -0.13
C PRO A 62 -9.59 12.00 1.11
N THR A 63 -10.05 11.12 1.99
CA THR A 63 -10.76 11.51 3.23
C THR A 63 -9.89 12.36 4.14
N ASN A 64 -8.58 12.13 4.15
CA ASN A 64 -7.63 12.81 5.02
C ASN A 64 -6.89 13.98 4.34
N ASN A 65 -7.11 14.22 3.05
CA ASN A 65 -6.36 15.18 2.23
C ASN A 65 -7.29 15.94 1.27
N ASP A 66 -8.38 16.50 1.79
CA ASP A 66 -9.29 17.41 1.08
C ASP A 66 -9.84 16.85 -0.25
N GLY A 67 -10.11 15.55 -0.29
CA GLY A 67 -10.60 14.85 -1.48
C GLY A 67 -9.54 14.52 -2.53
N MET A 68 -8.26 14.83 -2.28
CA MET A 68 -7.17 14.53 -3.21
C MET A 68 -6.89 13.03 -3.27
N PHE A 69 -6.83 12.46 -4.47
CA PHE A 69 -6.45 11.06 -4.66
C PHE A 69 -4.93 10.87 -4.65
N SER A 70 -4.46 9.88 -3.88
CA SER A 70 -3.05 9.45 -3.93
C SER A 70 -2.73 8.66 -5.21
N CYS A 71 -3.74 8.05 -5.84
CA CYS A 71 -3.55 7.37 -7.12
C CYS A 71 -3.60 8.38 -8.28
N VAL A 72 -2.46 8.58 -8.95
CA VAL A 72 -2.35 9.47 -10.12
C VAL A 72 -2.46 8.75 -11.48
N GLY A 73 -2.89 7.48 -11.49
CA GLY A 73 -3.07 6.73 -12.74
C GLY A 73 -1.79 6.29 -13.47
N CYS A 74 -0.61 6.33 -12.83
CA CYS A 74 0.68 6.02 -13.48
C CYS A 74 0.87 4.59 -14.05
N GLY A 75 -0.07 3.66 -13.87
CA GLY A 75 -0.06 2.31 -14.48
C GLY A 75 1.00 1.31 -13.97
N ARG A 76 2.02 1.77 -13.22
CA ARG A 76 3.16 0.95 -12.78
C ARG A 76 2.77 -0.29 -11.95
N CYS A 77 1.69 -0.19 -11.18
CA CYS A 77 1.18 -1.32 -10.40
C CYS A 77 0.58 -2.44 -11.27
N LEU A 78 0.02 -2.12 -12.44
CA LEU A 78 -0.50 -3.09 -13.40
C LEU A 78 0.63 -3.74 -14.17
N ALA A 79 1.55 -2.93 -14.72
CA ALA A 79 2.62 -3.39 -15.59
C ALA A 79 3.57 -4.40 -14.91
N LYS A 80 3.77 -4.29 -13.60
CA LYS A 80 4.65 -5.19 -12.82
C LYS A 80 3.89 -6.30 -12.09
N CYS A 81 2.56 -6.38 -12.21
CA CYS A 81 1.80 -7.39 -11.47
C CYS A 81 1.79 -8.74 -12.21
N PRO A 82 2.34 -9.82 -11.63
CA PRO A 82 2.35 -11.14 -12.28
C PRO A 82 0.95 -11.77 -12.36
N ILE A 83 0.05 -11.42 -11.44
CA ILE A 83 -1.30 -12.00 -11.32
C ILE A 83 -2.41 -11.01 -11.72
N GLN A 84 -2.06 -9.94 -12.43
CA GLN A 84 -3.00 -8.96 -13.00
C GLN A 84 -4.04 -8.37 -12.02
N MET A 85 -3.61 -8.08 -10.79
CA MET A 85 -4.39 -7.30 -9.81
C MET A 85 -4.73 -5.91 -10.36
N ASN A 86 -5.98 -5.69 -10.74
CA ASN A 86 -6.37 -4.54 -11.55
C ASN A 86 -7.03 -3.41 -10.73
N ILE A 87 -6.25 -2.34 -10.49
CA ILE A 87 -6.75 -1.13 -9.78
C ILE A 87 -7.88 -0.42 -10.51
N VAL A 88 -7.92 -0.45 -11.85
CA VAL A 88 -8.98 0.20 -12.64
C VAL A 88 -10.33 -0.46 -12.36
N LYS A 89 -10.35 -1.79 -12.23
CA LYS A 89 -11.57 -2.51 -11.83
C LYS A 89 -12.03 -2.10 -10.43
N VAL A 90 -11.09 -1.92 -9.49
CA VAL A 90 -11.40 -1.45 -8.13
C VAL A 90 -11.95 -0.03 -8.16
N MET A 91 -11.33 0.89 -8.91
CA MET A 91 -11.80 2.27 -9.05
C MET A 91 -13.21 2.33 -9.64
N LYS A 92 -13.48 1.58 -10.73
CA LYS A 92 -14.81 1.49 -11.34
C LYS A 92 -15.87 0.94 -10.38
N LYS A 93 -15.49 -0.02 -9.52
CA LYS A 93 -16.39 -0.58 -8.53
C LYS A 93 -16.66 0.37 -7.35
N LEU A 94 -15.65 1.13 -6.92
CA LEU A 94 -15.76 2.09 -5.82
C LEU A 94 -16.45 3.39 -6.22
N GLY A 95 -16.14 3.94 -7.40
CA GLY A 95 -16.74 5.16 -7.94
C GLY A 95 -18.12 4.93 -8.55
N GLY A 96 -18.91 4.00 -7.99
CA GLY A 96 -20.10 3.40 -8.59
C GLY A 96 -20.90 4.36 -9.46
N ASN A 97 -21.10 3.99 -10.73
CA ASN A 97 -21.97 4.63 -11.73
C ASN A 97 -22.26 6.12 -11.49
N ALA A 98 -21.22 6.96 -11.44
CA ALA A 98 -21.38 8.37 -11.75
C ALA A 98 -21.43 8.52 -13.29
N ASN A 99 -22.61 8.22 -13.84
CA ASN A 99 -23.21 8.57 -15.14
C ASN A 99 -22.34 8.92 -16.37
N GLY A 100 -22.77 8.41 -17.54
CA GLY A 100 -22.59 9.08 -18.84
C GLY A 100 -21.81 8.29 -19.86
#